data_AF-A0A9E2KB49-F1
#
_entry.id   AF-A0A9E2KB49-F1
#
_cell.length_a   1.000
_cell.length_b   1.000
_cell.length_c   1.000
_cell.angle_alpha   90.00
_cell.angle_beta   90.00
_cell.angle_gamma   90.00
#
_symmetry.space_group_name_H-M   'P 1'
#
loop_
_entity.id
_entity.type
_entity.pdbx_description
1 polymer ?
#
loop_
_entity_poly.entity_id
_entity_poly.type
_entity_poly.pdbx_seq_one_letter_code
_entity_poly.pdbx_strand_id
1 'polypeptide(L)'
;MKLYEHPAFSHLDPQFVRHLQDMIDVSSRKNNAFDTLQGLIKVNNELTQRQINCTPDMQRALLTSFKDTLPKAQRKQFDTFFNAISKVK
;
A
#
# COMPACT_ATOMS: atom_id res chain seq x y z
N MET A 1 -7.44 -7.69 -1.57
CA MET A 1 -6.66 -8.78 -0.93
C MET A 1 -5.97 -8.24 0.31
N LYS A 2 -5.85 -9.02 1.39
CA LYS A 2 -5.18 -8.59 2.63
C LYS A 2 -3.69 -8.94 2.60
N LEU A 3 -2.85 -8.07 3.16
CA LEU A 3 -1.38 -8.20 3.11
C LEU A 3 -0.87 -9.46 3.81
N TYR A 4 -1.48 -9.83 4.95
CA TYR A 4 -1.05 -10.99 5.74
C TYR A 4 -1.35 -12.34 5.07
N GLU A 5 -2.12 -12.34 3.98
CA GLU A 5 -2.42 -13.54 3.17
C GLU A 5 -1.51 -13.61 1.94
N HIS A 6 -0.70 -12.58 1.68
CA HIS A 6 0.10 -12.48 0.48
C HIS A 6 1.50 -13.09 0.71
N PRO A 7 1.95 -14.02 -0.15
CA PRO A 7 3.23 -14.75 0.04
C PRO A 7 4.44 -13.83 0.07
N ALA A 8 4.38 -12.66 -0.58
CA ALA A 8 5.44 -11.65 -0.50
C ALA A 8 5.73 -11.12 0.92
N PHE A 9 4.85 -11.34 1.90
CA PHE A 9 5.05 -10.91 3.30
C PHE A 9 5.31 -12.10 4.24
N SER A 10 5.43 -13.33 3.74
CA SER A 10 5.57 -14.54 4.58
C SER A 10 6.85 -14.58 5.41
N HIS A 11 7.86 -13.81 5.00
CA HIS A 11 9.16 -13.71 5.68
C HIS A 11 9.21 -12.57 6.71
N LEU A 12 8.14 -11.78 6.84
CA LEU A 12 8.02 -10.70 7.81
C LEU A 12 7.28 -11.15 9.07
N ASP A 13 7.50 -10.41 10.14
CA ASP A 13 6.75 -10.58 11.39
C ASP A 13 5.23 -10.44 11.14
N PRO A 14 4.40 -11.44 11.48
CA PRO A 14 2.97 -11.41 11.23
C PRO A 14 2.23 -10.27 11.93
N GLN A 15 2.68 -9.83 13.11
CA GLN A 15 2.07 -8.69 13.80
C GLN A 15 2.39 -7.39 13.06
N PHE A 16 3.61 -7.26 12.53
CA PHE A 16 3.97 -6.14 11.68
C PHE A 16 3.13 -6.11 10.39
N VAL A 17 2.92 -7.24 9.73
CA VAL A 17 2.09 -7.28 8.50
C VAL A 17 0.63 -6.92 8.80
N ARG A 18 0.10 -7.32 9.97
CA ARG A 18 -1.23 -6.87 10.43
C ARG A 18 -1.25 -5.36 10.69
N HIS A 19 -0.21 -4.82 11.32
CA HIS A 19 -0.10 -3.38 11.54
C HIS A 19 -0.12 -2.59 10.21
N LEU A 20 0.60 -3.08 9.20
CA LEU A 20 0.55 -2.49 7.86
C LEU A 20 -0.87 -2.55 7.27
N GLN A 21 -1.55 -3.68 7.39
CA GLN A 21 -2.94 -3.82 6.91
C GLN A 21 -3.88 -2.84 7.61
N ASP A 22 -3.76 -2.67 8.93
CA ASP A 22 -4.58 -1.73 9.69
C ASP A 22 -4.34 -0.28 9.23
N MET A 23 -3.09 0.09 8.92
CA MET A 23 -2.79 1.41 8.37
C MET A 23 -3.48 1.65 7.01
N ILE A 24 -3.49 0.64 6.13
CA ILE A 24 -4.20 0.70 4.84
C ILE A 24 -5.71 0.88 5.08
N ASP A 25 -6.28 0.05 5.95
CA ASP A 25 -7.71 0.06 6.24
C ASP A 25 -8.15 1.40 6.85
N VAL A 26 -7.35 2.00 7.73
CA VAL A 26 -7.63 3.33 8.29
C VAL A 26 -7.59 4.42 7.22
N SER A 27 -6.57 4.39 6.34
CA SER A 27 -6.47 5.36 5.23
C SER A 27 -7.66 5.28 4.27
N SER A 28 -8.24 4.09 4.09
CA SER A 28 -9.36 3.90 3.18
C SER A 28 -10.69 4.51 3.63
N ARG A 29 -10.93 4.57 4.94
CA ARG A 29 -12.20 5.09 5.51
C ARG A 29 -12.47 6.54 5.16
N LYS A 30 -11.43 7.28 4.78
CA LYS A 30 -11.54 8.69 4.39
C LYS A 30 -11.97 8.91 2.94
N ASN A 31 -12.09 7.84 2.13
CA ASN A 31 -12.59 7.87 0.75
C ASN A 31 -11.94 8.95 -0.14
N ASN A 32 -10.65 9.22 0.08
CA ASN A 32 -9.90 10.23 -0.66
C ASN A 32 -8.58 9.63 -1.16
N ALA A 33 -8.30 9.82 -2.46
CA ALA A 33 -7.05 9.40 -3.09
C ALA A 33 -5.81 10.01 -2.40
N PHE A 34 -5.91 11.23 -1.88
CA PHE A 34 -4.80 11.88 -1.17
C PHE A 34 -4.46 11.19 0.17
N ASP A 35 -5.47 10.79 0.95
CA ASP A 35 -5.26 10.04 2.19
C ASP A 35 -4.69 8.63 1.94
N THR A 36 -5.01 8.05 0.78
CA THR A 36 -4.44 6.78 0.31
C THR A 36 -2.95 6.94 0.01
N LEU A 37 -2.54 8.04 -0.62
CA LEU A 37 -1.12 8.37 -0.85
C LEU A 37 -0.37 8.62 0.45
N GLN A 38 -0.98 9.35 1.40
CA GLN A 38 -0.39 9.51 2.73
C GLN A 38 -0.24 8.16 3.45
N GLY A 39 -1.22 7.26 3.29
CA GLY A 39 -1.14 5.89 3.80
C GLY A 39 0.05 5.13 3.21
N LEU A 40 0.24 5.19 1.88
CA LEU A 40 1.38 4.58 1.19
C LEU A 40 2.71 5.11 1.70
N ILE A 41 2.83 6.44 1.85
CA ILE A 41 4.05 7.08 2.37
C ILE A 41 4.33 6.59 3.79
N LYS A 42 3.32 6.54 4.66
CA LYS A 42 3.47 6.05 6.04
C LYS A 42 3.90 4.59 6.08
N VAL A 43 3.27 3.72 5.29
CA VAL A 43 3.66 2.30 5.19
C VAL A 43 5.11 2.16 4.69
N ASN A 44 5.50 2.94 3.69
CA ASN A 44 6.87 2.92 3.18
C ASN A 44 7.87 3.41 4.23
N ASN A 45 7.52 4.42 5.03
CA ASN A 45 8.34 4.91 6.12
C ASN A 45 8.50 3.85 7.22
N GLU A 46 7.44 3.15 7.60
CA GLU A 46 7.49 2.04 8.58
C GLU A 46 8.42 0.90 8.10
N LEU A 47 8.32 0.52 6.83
CA LEU A 47 9.24 -0.46 6.23
C LEU A 47 10.69 0.02 6.29
N THR A 48 10.92 1.29 5.97
CA THR A 48 12.26 1.90 6.00
C THR A 48 12.81 1.98 7.42
N GLN A 49 12.01 2.39 8.40
CA GLN A 49 12.40 2.46 9.81
C GLN A 49 12.79 1.10 10.38
N ARG A 50 12.12 0.03 9.94
CA ARG A 50 12.44 -1.35 10.30
C ARG A 50 13.53 -1.98 9.43
N GLN A 51 14.14 -1.20 8.53
CA GLN A 51 15.17 -1.67 7.58
C GLN A 51 14.70 -2.84 6.71
N ILE A 52 13.39 -2.91 6.45
CA ILE A 52 12.80 -3.92 5.59
C ILE A 52 12.96 -3.45 4.15
N ASN A 53 13.73 -4.20 3.36
CA ASN A 53 13.88 -3.92 1.96
C ASN A 53 12.58 -4.26 1.21
N CYS A 54 11.88 -3.25 0.73
CA CYS A 54 10.59 -3.42 0.07
C CYS A 54 10.80 -3.99 -1.34
N THR A 55 10.59 -5.29 -1.50
CA THR A 55 10.76 -5.97 -2.79
C THR A 55 9.68 -5.53 -3.80
N PRO A 56 9.93 -5.68 -5.12
CA PRO A 56 8.93 -5.34 -6.14
C PRO A 56 7.58 -6.03 -5.95
N ASP A 57 7.56 -7.28 -5.45
CA ASP A 57 6.31 -8.00 -5.19
C ASP A 57 5.57 -7.46 -3.97
N MET A 58 6.29 -7.05 -2.92
CA MET A 58 5.68 -6.36 -1.77
C MET A 58 5.10 -5.01 -2.18
N GLN A 59 5.82 -4.25 -3.02
CA GLN A 59 5.31 -2.99 -3.57
C GLN A 59 4.02 -3.21 -4.36
N ARG A 60 3.99 -4.19 -5.28
CA ARG A 60 2.77 -4.53 -6.05
C ARG A 60 1.60 -4.92 -5.16
N ALA A 61 1.86 -5.73 -4.14
CA ALA A 61 0.84 -6.15 -3.19
C ALA A 61 0.29 -4.98 -2.38
N LEU A 62 1.15 -4.09 -1.88
CA LEU A 62 0.74 -2.85 -1.20
C LEU A 62 -0.15 -2.01 -2.11
N LEU A 63 0.29 -1.73 -3.34
CA LEU A 63 -0.48 -0.94 -4.30
C LEU A 63 -1.84 -1.55 -4.62
N THR A 64 -1.88 -2.88 -4.76
CA THR A 64 -3.12 -3.62 -5.01
C THR A 64 -4.05 -3.51 -3.81
N SER A 65 -3.56 -3.70 -2.59
CA SER A 65 -4.36 -3.54 -1.37
C SER A 65 -4.90 -2.12 -1.23
N PHE A 66 -4.08 -1.08 -1.44
CA PHE A 66 -4.55 0.30 -1.41
C PHE A 66 -5.60 0.59 -2.49
N LYS A 67 -5.38 0.12 -3.72
CA LYS A 67 -6.34 0.25 -4.82
C LYS A 67 -7.67 -0.44 -4.53
N ASP A 68 -7.64 -1.62 -3.92
CA ASP A 68 -8.84 -2.36 -3.54
C ASP A 68 -9.70 -1.58 -2.53
N THR A 69 -9.05 -0.81 -1.66
CA THR A 69 -9.75 0.01 -0.67
C THR A 69 -10.40 1.27 -1.24
N LEU A 70 -10.01 1.70 -2.44
CA LEU A 70 -10.57 2.88 -3.08
C LEU A 70 -11.93 2.58 -3.77
N PRO A 71 -12.87 3.54 -3.76
CA PRO A 71 -14.07 3.48 -4.59
C PRO A 71 -13.73 3.30 -6.06
N LYS A 72 -14.53 2.53 -6.81
CA LYS A 72 -14.28 2.24 -8.24
C LYS A 72 -13.98 3.48 -9.08
N ALA A 73 -14.68 4.59 -8.81
CA ALA A 73 -14.46 5.87 -9.49
C ALA A 73 -13.06 6.46 -9.28
N GLN A 74 -12.46 6.25 -8.10
CA GLN A 74 -11.15 6.77 -7.72
C GLN A 74 -10.00 5.80 -8.07
N ARG A 75 -10.28 4.51 -8.29
CA ARG A 75 -9.27 3.53 -8.72
C ARG A 75 -8.57 3.95 -10.01
N LYS A 76 -9.33 4.51 -10.97
CA LYS A 76 -8.79 5.00 -12.25
C LYS A 76 -7.88 6.22 -12.06
N GLN A 77 -8.23 7.11 -11.12
CA GLN A 77 -7.40 8.27 -10.76
C GLN A 77 -6.10 7.82 -10.10
N PHE A 78 -6.18 6.85 -9.19
CA PHE A 78 -5.02 6.24 -8.55
C PHE A 78 -4.07 5.58 -9.56
N ASP A 79 -4.59 4.76 -10.49
CA ASP A 79 -3.79 4.15 -11.56
C ASP A 79 -3.13 5.20 -12.46
N THR A 80 -3.86 6.26 -12.81
CA THR A 80 -3.34 7.35 -13.66
C THR A 80 -2.19 8.07 -12.96
N PHE A 81 -2.36 8.36 -11.67
CA PHE A 81 -1.33 9.00 -10.85
C PHE A 81 -0.09 8.12 -10.70
N PHE A 82 -0.26 6.82 -10.41
CA PHE A 82 0.87 5.89 -10.30
C PHE A 82 1.63 5.75 -11.62
N ASN A 83 0.91 5.62 -12.73
CA ASN A 83 1.52 5.56 -14.05
C ASN A 83 2.26 6.86 -14.42
N ALA A 84 1.78 8.01 -13.96
CA ALA A 84 2.48 9.28 -14.13
C ALA A 84 3.81 9.29 -13.35
N ILE A 85 3.80 8.87 -12.08
CA ILE A 85 5.02 8.80 -11.26
C ILE A 85 6.01 7.77 -11.82
N SER A 86 5.54 6.60 -12.26
CA SER A 86 6.43 5.56 -12.79
C SER A 86 7.08 5.93 -14.13
N LYS A 87 6.48 6.85 -14.88
CA LYS A 87 7.00 7.37 -16.15
C LYS A 87 7.98 8.53 -15.97
N VAL A 88 8.02 9.15 -14.78
CA VAL A 88 9.08 10.09 -14.42
C VAL A 88 10.27 9.23 -13.97
N LYS A 89 11.01 8.71 -14.95
CA LYS A 89 12.27 8.00 -14.77
C LYS A 89 13.29 8.54 -15.76
#